data_AF-A0A8T1VDM7-F1
#
_entry.id   AF-A0A8T1VDM7-F1
#
_cell.length_a   1.000
_cell.length_b   1.000
_cell.length_c   1.000
_cell.angle_alpha   90.00
_cell.angle_beta   90.00
_cell.angle_gamma   90.00
#
_symmetry.space_group_name_H-M   'P 1'
#
loop_
_entity.id
_entity.type
_entity.pdbx_description
1 polymer ?
#
loop_
_entity_poly.entity_id
_entity_poly.type
_entity_poly.pdbx_seq_one_letter_code
_entity_poly.pdbx_strand_id
1 'polypeptide(L)'
;MFWLGILAIAFVAGVCGEQSSMTTLMMYEDDSCTSPATTVGMWQELACVPQNDRENPVCERSGESYAVSDCMDYGSVFYEAFYANETWHPFVYVEKYDASAQGSWWCQQDTLENATAYRLDGPPGACYVHHSGTTSSKIAIDQSLLTYTTYSDPSCNDVVSKTQTTWSMAMNAHCSNSLRIGIIGLSTSDMKAVTVFDESQCSETPVKLTLTYGFECTIGNQDDVSSQCEPTGSSHYSISNCTSGYYSDYTTNTFGNYTPHLIMQEWDNSNCNGFQNVTAYIADGICHSNTDDTTSFKVTITADSTAEITTYLDTDCGAVGNSTTVTKRQLLSQSCILHRDCDNIYGCGRSFSVGGFDSPPTGMVSALLVFDDSSCAGTPVQLVISNGVPCSTSEASTCEKISVGGNKRFGYRDCISDVVKQTAAVFGDTSYVVMEEYVDGTTCKAIKGTVVYKADGNCHPSIVDGTYFKISPSLDSSLTFATYPNSFCNAFDADYITVGTKYINFDACYEGNMKLFTNMPASSVPTNPTTPVTDVDLMTREQIMFPEWLWEPSPRRVFESD
;
A
#
# COMPACT_ATOMS: atom_id res chain seq x y z
N MET A 1 18.93 -26.62 4.65
CA MET A 1 19.00 -26.47 3.19
C MET A 1 18.63 -25.02 2.92
N PHE A 2 19.63 -24.26 2.49
CA PHE A 2 19.68 -22.80 2.42
C PHE A 2 18.59 -22.20 1.53
N TRP A 3 18.04 -21.04 1.90
CA TRP A 3 17.62 -20.00 0.96
C TRP A 3 17.76 -18.64 1.65
N LEU A 4 18.97 -18.06 1.52
CA LEU A 4 19.23 -16.64 1.74
C LEU A 4 18.87 -15.95 0.42
N GLY A 5 17.76 -15.21 0.42
CA GLY A 5 17.39 -14.33 -0.68
C GLY A 5 18.26 -13.08 -0.64
N ILE A 6 19.41 -13.12 -1.31
CA ILE A 6 20.15 -11.91 -1.66
C ILE A 6 19.35 -11.22 -2.76
N LEU A 7 18.69 -10.11 -2.40
CA LEU A 7 18.09 -9.20 -3.36
C LEU A 7 19.25 -8.55 -4.14
N ALA A 8 19.55 -9.07 -5.32
CA ALA A 8 20.45 -8.43 -6.25
C ALA A 8 19.79 -7.11 -6.70
N ILE A 9 20.21 -6.00 -6.09
CA ILE A 9 19.93 -4.68 -6.63
C ILE A 9 20.68 -4.60 -7.96
N ALA A 10 19.94 -4.69 -9.05
CA ALA A 10 20.47 -4.49 -10.38
C ALA A 10 21.01 -3.06 -10.47
N PHE A 11 22.34 -2.93 -10.48
CA PHE A 11 23.00 -1.72 -10.95
C PHE A 11 22.46 -1.40 -12.35
N VAL A 12 21.73 -0.29 -12.48
CA VAL A 12 21.54 0.34 -13.78
C VAL A 12 22.87 1.05 -14.11
N ALA A 13 23.88 0.24 -14.42
CA ALA A 13 25.05 0.71 -15.14
C ALA A 13 24.58 0.96 -16.59
N GLY A 14 24.42 2.25 -16.94
CA GLY A 14 24.31 2.65 -18.33
C GLY A 14 25.50 2.11 -19.11
N VAL A 15 25.23 1.29 -20.11
CA VAL A 15 26.22 0.63 -20.96
C VAL A 15 26.78 1.64 -21.96
N CYS A 16 28.10 1.89 -21.97
CA CYS A 16 29.00 1.71 -23.14
C CYS A 16 30.43 2.29 -22.92
N GLY A 17 31.45 1.54 -23.34
CA GLY A 17 32.71 2.07 -23.92
C GLY A 17 33.87 2.32 -22.95
N GLU A 18 34.94 1.53 -23.07
CA GLU A 18 36.28 1.69 -22.46
C GLU A 18 36.35 2.52 -21.16
N GLN A 19 36.28 1.83 -20.01
CA GLN A 19 36.40 2.37 -18.65
C GLN A 19 37.60 3.29 -18.49
N SER A 20 37.35 4.59 -18.29
CA SER A 20 38.36 5.55 -17.86
C SER A 20 38.68 5.32 -16.38
N SER A 21 39.80 4.66 -16.09
CA SER A 21 40.35 4.56 -14.73
C SER A 21 40.59 5.96 -14.14
N MET A 22 40.16 6.17 -12.90
CA MET A 22 40.33 7.43 -12.17
C MET A 22 41.48 7.32 -11.17
N THR A 23 42.18 8.42 -10.89
CA THR A 23 43.08 8.49 -9.73
C THR A 23 42.21 8.52 -8.48
N THR A 24 42.51 7.63 -7.55
CA THR A 24 41.79 7.49 -6.29
C THR A 24 42.72 7.71 -5.12
N LEU A 25 42.20 8.36 -4.08
CA LEU A 25 42.87 8.53 -2.80
C LEU A 25 41.88 8.18 -1.68
N MET A 26 42.15 7.07 -0.99
CA MET A 26 41.36 6.59 0.14
C MET A 26 42.08 6.94 1.44
N MET A 27 41.37 7.56 2.38
CA MET A 27 41.92 7.99 3.66
C MET A 27 41.45 7.08 4.79
N TYR A 28 42.35 6.72 5.69
CA TYR A 28 42.14 5.79 6.79
C TYR A 28 42.62 6.39 8.12
N GLU A 29 42.03 5.92 9.21
CA GLU A 29 42.43 6.29 10.57
C GLU A 29 43.55 5.39 11.12
N ASP A 30 43.70 4.19 10.55
CA ASP A 30 44.66 3.17 10.97
C ASP A 30 45.84 3.04 10.00
N ASP A 31 46.99 2.63 10.53
CA ASP A 31 48.24 2.45 9.80
C ASP A 31 48.29 1.18 8.95
N SER A 32 47.29 0.31 9.08
CA SER A 32 47.13 -0.87 8.22
C SER A 32 46.27 -0.61 6.99
N CYS A 33 45.54 0.51 6.93
CA CYS A 33 44.55 0.83 5.90
C CYS A 33 43.55 -0.33 5.65
N THR A 34 43.18 -1.05 6.71
CA THR A 34 42.24 -2.19 6.63
C THR A 34 40.85 -1.87 7.16
N SER A 35 40.71 -0.78 7.92
CA SER A 35 39.38 -0.24 8.28
C SER A 35 38.65 0.23 7.02
N PRO A 36 37.32 0.43 7.06
CA PRO A 36 36.67 1.22 6.03
C PRO A 36 37.32 2.60 5.94
N ALA A 37 37.48 3.13 4.73
CA ALA A 37 38.00 4.47 4.53
C ALA A 37 37.05 5.51 5.16
N THR A 38 37.60 6.60 5.68
CA THR A 38 36.81 7.76 6.14
C THR A 38 36.35 8.61 4.97
N THR A 39 37.21 8.75 3.96
CA THR A 39 36.93 9.48 2.73
C THR A 39 37.60 8.85 1.54
N VAL A 40 37.00 9.06 0.37
CA VAL A 40 37.56 8.68 -0.93
C VAL A 40 37.50 9.89 -1.83
N GLY A 41 38.65 10.36 -2.30
CA GLY A 41 38.74 11.35 -3.38
C GLY A 41 38.97 10.65 -4.71
N MET A 42 38.32 11.14 -5.77
CA MET A 42 38.52 10.66 -7.14
C MET A 42 38.63 11.83 -8.10
N TRP A 43 39.60 11.78 -9.02
CA TRP A 43 39.76 12.78 -10.07
C TRP A 43 40.46 12.18 -11.29
N GLN A 44 40.36 12.87 -12.42
CA GLN A 44 41.06 12.48 -13.63
C GLN A 44 42.48 13.05 -13.64
N GLU A 45 43.48 12.18 -13.83
CA GLU A 45 44.84 12.59 -14.16
C GLU A 45 45.27 11.97 -15.50
N LEU A 46 46.10 12.69 -16.25
CA LEU A 46 46.64 12.21 -17.54
C LEU A 46 47.49 10.93 -17.41
N ALA A 47 48.02 10.65 -16.21
CA ALA A 47 48.82 9.47 -15.94
C ALA A 47 48.54 8.96 -14.53
N CYS A 48 47.63 7.99 -14.44
CA CYS A 48 47.39 7.24 -13.21
C CYS A 48 48.24 5.95 -13.24
N VAL A 49 48.98 5.66 -12.16
CA VAL A 49 49.77 4.42 -12.02
C VAL A 49 49.09 3.47 -11.03
N PRO A 50 48.55 2.32 -11.47
CA PRO A 50 47.93 1.36 -10.57
C PRO A 50 48.96 0.76 -9.61
N GLN A 51 48.51 0.39 -8.41
CA GLN A 51 49.34 -0.35 -7.47
C GLN A 51 49.76 -1.71 -8.05
N ASN A 52 50.99 -2.13 -7.74
CA ASN A 52 51.53 -3.41 -8.22
C ASN A 52 50.81 -4.61 -7.59
N ASP A 53 50.33 -4.47 -6.35
CA ASP A 53 49.60 -5.49 -5.61
C ASP A 53 48.40 -4.82 -4.93
N ARG A 54 47.19 -5.20 -5.35
CA ARG A 54 45.94 -4.68 -4.80
C ARG A 54 45.47 -5.43 -3.55
N GLU A 55 45.98 -6.64 -3.31
CA GLU A 55 45.63 -7.41 -2.10
C GLU A 55 46.40 -6.89 -0.88
N ASN A 56 47.51 -6.17 -1.10
CA ASN A 56 48.31 -5.57 -0.05
C ASN A 56 48.74 -4.14 -0.45
N PRO A 57 47.81 -3.17 -0.42
CA PRO A 57 48.08 -1.81 -0.87
C PRO A 57 49.11 -1.11 0.03
N VAL A 58 49.91 -0.23 -0.57
CA VAL A 58 50.86 0.60 0.17
C VAL A 58 50.09 1.68 0.95
N CYS A 59 49.99 1.47 2.27
CA CYS A 59 49.40 2.41 3.22
C CYS A 59 50.47 3.43 3.66
N GLU A 60 50.34 4.68 3.22
CA GLU A 60 51.30 5.74 3.52
C GLU A 60 50.75 6.73 4.55
N ARG A 61 51.62 7.25 5.41
CA ARG A 61 51.22 8.28 6.39
C ARG A 61 50.99 9.62 5.69
N SER A 62 49.78 10.16 5.83
CA SER A 62 49.35 11.46 5.29
C SER A 62 48.96 12.39 6.45
N GLY A 63 49.94 13.12 6.98
CA GLY A 63 49.76 13.95 8.18
C GLY A 63 49.47 13.13 9.44
N GLU A 64 48.27 13.32 10.00
CA GLU A 64 47.76 12.55 11.16
C GLU A 64 46.94 11.31 10.76
N SER A 65 46.69 11.12 9.45
CA SER A 65 45.95 10.00 8.89
C SER A 65 46.83 9.12 8.02
N TYR A 66 46.25 8.08 7.43
CA TYR A 66 46.91 7.18 6.49
C TYR A 66 46.14 7.18 5.16
N ALA A 67 46.84 6.91 4.06
CA ALA A 67 46.27 7.01 2.73
C ALA A 67 46.73 5.89 1.81
N VAL A 68 45.83 5.45 0.93
CA VAL A 68 46.10 4.56 -0.20
C VAL A 68 45.75 5.29 -1.48
N SER A 69 46.69 5.33 -2.42
CA SER A 69 46.47 5.85 -3.77
C SER A 69 46.47 4.69 -4.77
N ASP A 70 45.47 4.64 -5.64
CA ASP A 70 45.39 3.64 -6.73
C ASP A 70 44.67 4.21 -7.96
N CYS A 71 44.65 3.45 -9.04
CA CYS A 71 43.93 3.71 -10.28
C CYS A 71 42.80 2.70 -10.43
N MET A 72 41.57 3.18 -10.23
CA MET A 72 40.40 2.30 -10.15
C MET A 72 39.24 2.84 -10.98
N ASP A 73 38.36 1.92 -11.36
CA ASP A 73 37.08 2.27 -11.96
C ASP A 73 36.16 2.91 -10.92
N TYR A 74 35.32 3.84 -11.37
CA TYR A 74 34.45 4.64 -10.51
C TYR A 74 33.59 3.82 -9.53
N GLY A 75 32.97 2.74 -10.02
CA GLY A 75 32.13 1.91 -9.15
C GLY A 75 32.92 1.02 -8.19
N SER A 76 34.12 0.60 -8.58
CA SER A 76 34.92 -0.36 -7.80
C SER A 76 35.53 0.27 -6.55
N VAL A 77 35.90 1.56 -6.60
CA VAL A 77 36.52 2.21 -5.43
C VAL A 77 35.60 2.24 -4.22
N PHE A 78 34.29 2.39 -4.41
CA PHE A 78 33.35 2.45 -3.28
C PHE A 78 33.23 1.10 -2.57
N TYR A 79 33.30 0.01 -3.33
CA TYR A 79 33.31 -1.32 -2.75
C TYR A 79 34.57 -1.53 -1.91
N GLU A 80 35.74 -1.23 -2.47
CA GLU A 80 37.03 -1.41 -1.79
C GLU A 80 37.18 -0.49 -0.56
N ALA A 81 36.64 0.73 -0.63
CA ALA A 81 36.73 1.70 0.45
C ALA A 81 35.73 1.47 1.59
N PHE A 82 34.50 1.04 1.28
CA PHE A 82 33.40 1.02 2.26
C PHE A 82 32.86 -0.38 2.57
N TYR A 83 33.39 -1.44 1.93
CA TYR A 83 33.12 -2.81 2.32
C TYR A 83 34.32 -3.38 3.09
N ALA A 84 34.19 -3.52 4.40
CA ALA A 84 35.23 -4.10 5.25
C ALA A 84 34.62 -5.07 6.25
N ASN A 85 35.36 -6.12 6.62
CA ASN A 85 34.92 -7.12 7.59
C ASN A 85 33.52 -7.71 7.29
N GLU A 86 33.28 -8.03 6.01
CA GLU A 86 32.01 -8.54 5.49
C GLU A 86 30.79 -7.60 5.69
N THR A 87 31.04 -6.34 6.05
CA THR A 87 30.02 -5.35 6.40
C THR A 87 30.10 -4.15 5.44
N TRP A 88 28.94 -3.69 4.98
CA TRP A 88 28.84 -2.50 4.16
C TRP A 88 28.64 -1.25 5.02
N HIS A 89 29.43 -0.22 4.79
CA HIS A 89 29.36 1.05 5.52
C HIS A 89 28.64 2.12 4.67
N PRO A 90 27.66 2.83 5.24
CA PRO A 90 26.93 3.86 4.50
C PRO A 90 27.82 5.08 4.21
N PHE A 91 27.62 5.71 3.07
CA PHE A 91 28.39 6.90 2.68
C PHE A 91 27.57 7.87 1.83
N VAL A 92 27.99 9.13 1.86
CA VAL A 92 27.53 10.20 0.95
C VAL A 92 28.59 10.39 -0.10
N TYR A 93 28.20 10.45 -1.37
CA TYR A 93 29.10 10.86 -2.45
C TYR A 93 28.66 12.20 -3.03
N VAL A 94 29.65 13.00 -3.41
CA VAL A 94 29.50 14.31 -4.02
C VAL A 94 30.31 14.29 -5.31
N GLU A 95 29.62 14.38 -6.44
CA GLU A 95 30.21 14.47 -7.77
C GLU A 95 30.13 15.91 -8.27
N LYS A 96 31.25 16.42 -8.78
CA LYS A 96 31.34 17.71 -9.46
C LYS A 96 31.60 17.51 -10.94
N TYR A 97 30.84 18.23 -11.74
CA TYR A 97 30.89 18.16 -13.19
C TYR A 97 31.38 19.49 -13.77
N ASP A 98 32.14 19.43 -14.86
CA ASP A 98 32.64 20.60 -15.55
C ASP A 98 31.47 21.44 -16.09
N ALA A 99 31.14 22.53 -15.40
CA ALA A 99 30.05 23.44 -15.75
C ALA A 99 30.20 24.10 -17.13
N SER A 100 31.40 24.06 -17.73
CA SER A 100 31.67 24.58 -19.07
C SER A 100 31.40 23.59 -20.20
N ALA A 101 31.29 22.30 -19.89
CA ALA A 101 31.04 21.25 -20.86
C ALA A 101 29.57 21.20 -21.31
N GLN A 102 29.31 20.73 -22.52
CA GLN A 102 27.94 20.50 -22.98
C GLN A 102 27.41 19.22 -22.31
N GLY A 103 26.44 19.34 -21.40
CA GLY A 103 25.85 18.19 -20.70
C GLY A 103 25.99 18.20 -19.17
N SER A 104 26.78 19.12 -18.60
CA SER A 104 27.01 19.23 -17.15
C SER A 104 25.77 19.59 -16.34
N TRP A 105 24.80 20.31 -16.93
CA TRP A 105 23.48 20.54 -16.32
C TRP A 105 22.71 19.25 -16.02
N TRP A 106 23.07 18.14 -16.67
CA TRP A 106 22.47 16.81 -16.48
C TRP A 106 23.43 15.83 -15.78
N CYS A 107 24.60 16.31 -15.34
CA CYS A 107 25.63 15.49 -14.69
C CYS A 107 25.96 14.24 -15.54
N GLN A 108 26.31 14.47 -16.80
CA GLN A 108 26.76 13.41 -17.70
C GLN A 108 28.14 12.92 -17.28
N GLN A 109 28.32 11.60 -17.27
CA GLN A 109 29.52 10.98 -16.72
C GLN A 109 30.81 11.41 -17.44
N ASP A 110 30.74 11.69 -18.75
CA ASP A 110 31.87 12.18 -19.55
C ASP A 110 32.36 13.59 -19.12
N THR A 111 31.57 14.32 -18.33
CA THR A 111 31.92 15.64 -17.81
C THR A 111 32.24 15.61 -16.31
N LEU A 112 32.43 14.42 -15.72
CA LEU A 112 32.81 14.28 -14.30
C LEU A 112 34.23 14.81 -14.09
N GLU A 113 34.37 15.85 -13.28
CA GLU A 113 35.65 16.48 -12.96
C GLU A 113 36.32 15.79 -11.77
N ASN A 114 35.56 15.66 -10.68
CA ASN A 114 35.98 14.95 -9.48
C ASN A 114 34.78 14.41 -8.72
N ALA A 115 35.03 13.43 -7.87
CA ALA A 115 34.07 12.92 -6.91
C ALA A 115 34.73 12.78 -5.54
N THR A 116 33.93 12.92 -4.49
CA THR A 116 34.37 12.65 -3.13
C THR A 116 33.28 11.89 -2.39
N ALA A 117 33.65 10.78 -1.74
CA ALA A 117 32.76 10.06 -0.85
C ALA A 117 33.19 10.19 0.61
N TYR A 118 32.21 10.26 1.49
CA TYR A 118 32.36 10.49 2.93
C TYR A 118 31.59 9.41 3.69
N ARG A 119 32.29 8.68 4.56
CA ARG A 119 31.67 7.68 5.43
C ARG A 119 30.68 8.33 6.41
N LEU A 120 29.49 7.74 6.57
CA LEU A 120 28.41 8.29 7.39
C LEU A 120 28.40 7.81 8.84
N ASP A 121 28.86 6.60 9.11
CA ASP A 121 28.94 6.00 10.45
C ASP A 121 30.23 6.40 11.21
N GLY A 122 30.93 7.43 10.71
CA GLY A 122 32.04 8.09 11.40
C GLY A 122 31.57 9.16 12.41
N PRO A 123 32.51 9.83 13.09
CA PRO A 123 32.16 10.89 14.05
C PRO A 123 31.37 12.02 13.37
N PRO A 124 30.21 12.42 13.94
CA PRO A 124 29.31 13.38 13.29
C PRO A 124 29.98 14.74 13.11
N GLY A 125 29.82 15.31 11.91
CA GLY A 125 30.33 16.63 11.59
C GLY A 125 31.85 16.74 11.51
N ALA A 126 32.55 15.63 11.22
CA ALA A 126 33.97 15.62 10.92
C ALA A 126 34.32 16.61 9.78
N CYS A 127 35.49 17.25 9.92
CA CYS A 127 36.05 18.11 8.89
C CYS A 127 36.99 17.29 8.00
N TYR A 128 36.72 17.25 6.71
CA TYR A 128 37.47 16.44 5.75
C TYR A 128 38.36 17.34 4.90
N VAL A 129 39.66 17.26 5.13
CA VAL A 129 40.67 18.01 4.38
C VAL A 129 40.80 17.42 2.98
N HIS A 130 40.77 18.29 1.97
CA HIS A 130 41.01 17.89 0.59
C HIS A 130 42.47 17.43 0.42
N HIS A 131 42.75 16.59 -0.59
CA HIS A 131 44.10 16.04 -0.82
C HIS A 131 45.18 17.12 -1.03
N SER A 132 44.78 18.31 -1.49
CA SER A 132 45.68 19.46 -1.64
C SER A 132 46.14 20.06 -0.30
N GLY A 133 45.50 19.70 0.82
CA GLY A 133 45.80 20.20 2.16
C GLY A 133 45.38 21.65 2.42
N THR A 134 44.75 22.31 1.44
CA THR A 134 44.45 23.75 1.47
C THR A 134 42.99 24.08 1.68
N THR A 135 42.08 23.15 1.37
CA THR A 135 40.64 23.32 1.48
C THR A 135 40.06 22.14 2.22
N SER A 136 38.83 22.29 2.71
CA SER A 136 38.13 21.19 3.37
C SER A 136 36.64 21.20 3.06
N SER A 137 35.99 20.14 3.51
CA SER A 137 34.56 19.93 3.33
C SER A 137 33.95 19.25 4.53
N LYS A 138 32.65 19.46 4.72
CA LYS A 138 31.88 18.88 5.81
C LYS A 138 30.52 18.44 5.30
N ILE A 139 30.11 17.25 5.74
CA ILE A 139 28.75 16.75 5.61
C ILE A 139 28.07 16.87 6.96
N ALA A 140 26.89 17.46 6.97
CA ALA A 140 26.00 17.49 8.12
C ALA A 140 24.63 17.00 7.66
N ILE A 141 24.03 16.11 8.43
CA ILE A 141 22.68 15.64 8.18
C ILE A 141 21.83 16.08 9.36
N ASP A 142 20.78 16.83 9.07
CA ASP A 142 19.72 17.14 10.02
C ASP A 142 18.49 16.26 9.75
N GLN A 143 17.39 16.55 10.43
CA GLN A 143 16.12 15.84 10.33
C GLN A 143 15.66 15.54 8.88
N SER A 144 15.76 16.53 7.99
CA SER A 144 15.16 16.48 6.65
C SER A 144 16.13 16.82 5.52
N LEU A 145 17.27 17.41 5.84
CA LEU A 145 18.24 17.91 4.88
C LEU A 145 19.63 17.35 5.14
N LEU A 146 20.28 16.98 4.04
CA LEU A 146 21.71 16.82 3.99
C LEU A 146 22.33 18.13 3.53
N THR A 147 23.27 18.63 4.31
CA THR A 147 24.04 19.84 4.05
C THR A 147 25.48 19.49 3.71
N TYR A 148 25.90 19.85 2.51
CA TYR A 148 27.30 19.83 2.08
C TYR A 148 27.88 21.24 2.16
N THR A 149 28.96 21.41 2.91
CA THR A 149 29.65 22.69 3.07
C THR A 149 31.10 22.56 2.63
N THR A 150 31.58 23.51 1.82
CA THR A 150 32.99 23.61 1.41
C THR A 150 33.66 24.81 2.07
N TYR A 151 34.94 24.68 2.37
CA TYR A 151 35.72 25.69 3.10
C TYR A 151 37.02 26.03 2.36
N SER A 152 37.46 27.27 2.49
CA SER A 152 38.72 27.75 1.88
C SER A 152 39.94 27.45 2.73
N ASP A 153 39.76 26.88 3.92
CA ASP A 153 40.81 26.48 4.85
C ASP A 153 40.72 24.97 5.15
N PRO A 154 41.80 24.32 5.59
CA PRO A 154 41.78 22.89 5.92
C PRO A 154 41.03 22.55 7.21
N SER A 155 40.67 23.53 8.05
CA SER A 155 40.11 23.31 9.38
C SER A 155 38.60 23.58 9.48
N CYS A 156 37.92 23.78 8.35
CA CYS A 156 36.48 24.03 8.27
C CYS A 156 36.00 25.29 9.02
N ASN A 157 36.75 26.39 8.94
CA ASN A 157 36.38 27.66 9.58
C ASN A 157 35.76 28.65 8.59
N ASP A 158 36.30 28.75 7.39
CA ASP A 158 35.99 29.77 6.40
C ASP A 158 35.08 29.20 5.30
N VAL A 159 33.76 29.31 5.50
CA VAL A 159 32.74 28.77 4.58
C VAL A 159 32.82 29.47 3.21
N VAL A 160 32.95 28.67 2.15
CA VAL A 160 32.91 29.11 0.75
C VAL A 160 31.54 28.91 0.13
N SER A 161 30.95 27.73 0.34
CA SER A 161 29.66 27.39 -0.22
C SER A 161 28.90 26.41 0.68
N LYS A 162 27.57 26.46 0.59
CA LYS A 162 26.66 25.55 1.29
C LYS A 162 25.59 25.08 0.31
N THR A 163 25.47 23.77 0.16
CA THR A 163 24.44 23.15 -0.66
C THR A 163 23.58 22.26 0.24
N GLN A 164 22.26 22.37 0.10
CA GLN A 164 21.31 21.54 0.84
C GLN A 164 20.53 20.67 -0.14
N THR A 165 20.29 19.42 0.26
CA THR A 165 19.50 18.46 -0.50
C THR A 165 18.54 17.75 0.41
N THR A 166 17.33 17.47 -0.08
CA THR A 166 16.33 16.66 0.63
C THR A 166 16.71 15.18 0.59
N TRP A 167 16.08 14.38 1.45
CA TRP A 167 16.17 12.91 1.41
C TRP A 167 15.91 12.36 0.00
N SER A 168 14.78 12.74 -0.61
CA SER A 168 14.37 12.28 -1.94
C SER A 168 15.41 12.62 -3.02
N MET A 169 15.95 13.84 -3.00
CA MET A 169 16.99 14.27 -3.95
C MET A 169 18.30 13.50 -3.75
N ALA A 170 18.71 13.26 -2.51
CA ALA A 170 19.93 12.54 -2.19
C ALA A 170 19.84 11.05 -2.54
N MET A 171 18.70 10.42 -2.28
CA MET A 171 18.49 9.01 -2.61
C MET A 171 18.37 8.77 -4.11
N ASN A 172 17.80 9.71 -4.87
CA ASN A 172 17.75 9.64 -6.33
C ASN A 172 19.00 10.21 -7.01
N ALA A 173 19.96 10.71 -6.24
CA ALA A 173 21.17 11.37 -6.72
C ALA A 173 20.87 12.41 -7.80
N HIS A 174 19.98 13.34 -7.47
CA HIS A 174 19.53 14.37 -8.40
C HIS A 174 20.68 15.33 -8.75
N CYS A 175 20.84 15.62 -10.04
CA CYS A 175 21.82 16.60 -10.51
C CYS A 175 21.29 18.02 -10.34
N SER A 176 22.05 18.90 -9.70
CA SER A 176 21.71 20.31 -9.55
C SER A 176 22.95 21.17 -9.74
N ASN A 177 22.92 22.10 -10.71
CA ASN A 177 24.01 23.05 -10.98
C ASN A 177 25.41 22.40 -11.12
N SER A 178 25.50 21.31 -11.90
CA SER A 178 26.75 20.53 -12.09
C SER A 178 27.29 19.86 -10.81
N LEU A 179 26.46 19.74 -9.78
CA LEU A 179 26.74 19.00 -8.56
C LEU A 179 25.71 17.87 -8.43
N ARG A 180 26.15 16.65 -8.16
CA ARG A 180 25.29 15.55 -7.75
C ARG A 180 25.69 15.12 -6.34
N ILE A 181 24.72 15.05 -5.43
CA ILE A 181 24.92 14.53 -4.09
C ILE A 181 24.04 13.29 -3.96
N GLY A 182 24.64 12.16 -3.62
CA GLY A 182 23.92 10.91 -3.44
C GLY A 182 24.34 10.17 -2.18
N ILE A 183 23.52 9.19 -1.78
CA ILE A 183 23.76 8.39 -0.57
C ILE A 183 23.59 6.92 -0.90
N ILE A 184 24.48 6.09 -0.36
CA ILE A 184 24.49 4.64 -0.57
C ILE A 184 24.64 3.94 0.79
N GLY A 185 24.00 2.78 0.93
CA GLY A 185 24.15 1.91 2.10
C GLY A 185 23.19 2.21 3.27
N LEU A 186 22.28 3.17 3.11
CA LEU A 186 21.21 3.42 4.08
C LEU A 186 19.99 2.52 3.85
N SER A 187 19.31 2.14 4.93
CA SER A 187 18.04 1.44 4.89
C SER A 187 16.95 2.33 4.27
N THR A 188 16.32 1.88 3.19
CA THR A 188 15.25 2.64 2.53
C THR A 188 13.86 2.27 3.03
N SER A 189 13.76 1.42 4.06
CA SER A 189 12.48 0.95 4.60
C SER A 189 12.02 1.73 5.83
N ASP A 190 12.89 2.53 6.43
CA ASP A 190 12.63 3.17 7.71
C ASP A 190 11.95 4.53 7.49
N MET A 191 10.83 4.73 8.18
CA MET A 191 9.99 5.93 8.08
C MET A 191 9.82 6.54 9.46
N LYS A 192 9.75 7.87 9.50
CA LYS A 192 9.26 8.61 10.65
C LYS A 192 7.74 8.54 10.64
N ALA A 193 7.16 7.96 11.68
CA ALA A 193 5.74 8.03 11.95
C ALA A 193 5.44 9.16 12.93
N VAL A 194 4.45 9.98 12.61
CA VAL A 194 3.90 11.01 13.50
C VAL A 194 2.40 10.76 13.62
N THR A 195 1.98 10.34 14.81
CA THR A 195 0.57 10.09 15.13
C THR A 195 0.04 11.26 15.96
N VAL A 196 -1.08 11.84 15.55
CA VAL A 196 -1.70 13.02 16.17
C VAL A 196 -3.02 12.63 16.84
N PHE A 197 -3.23 13.15 18.04
CA PHE A 197 -4.37 12.92 18.91
C PHE A 197 -4.93 14.26 19.40
N ASP A 198 -6.23 14.30 19.71
CA ASP A 198 -6.86 15.45 20.35
C ASP A 198 -6.60 15.51 21.87
N GLU A 199 -6.03 14.45 22.44
CA GLU A 199 -5.98 14.25 23.88
C GLU A 199 -4.55 14.00 24.39
N SER A 200 -4.28 14.52 25.60
CA SER A 200 -2.94 14.62 26.20
C SER A 200 -2.23 13.31 26.59
N GLN A 201 -2.94 12.19 26.58
CA GLN A 201 -2.46 10.85 26.92
C GLN A 201 -2.16 10.00 25.69
N CYS A 202 -2.52 10.45 24.48
CA CYS A 202 -2.31 9.74 23.21
C CYS A 202 -2.72 8.25 23.26
N SER A 203 -3.86 7.98 23.89
CA SER A 203 -4.40 6.67 24.23
C SER A 203 -5.72 6.37 23.50
N GLU A 204 -6.46 7.41 23.11
CA GLU A 204 -7.66 7.28 22.29
C GLU A 204 -7.33 7.08 20.81
N THR A 205 -8.36 7.04 19.96
CA THR A 205 -8.18 6.91 18.52
C THR A 205 -7.52 8.18 17.96
N PRO A 206 -6.42 8.07 17.19
CA PRO A 206 -5.78 9.23 16.60
C PRO A 206 -6.62 9.82 15.47
N VAL A 207 -6.40 11.11 15.21
CA VAL A 207 -7.11 11.85 14.15
C VAL A 207 -6.33 11.84 12.83
N LYS A 208 -5.00 11.77 12.91
CA LYS A 208 -4.11 11.81 11.74
C LYS A 208 -2.82 11.04 12.03
N LEU A 209 -2.32 10.32 11.04
CA LEU A 209 -1.02 9.66 11.05
C LEU A 209 -0.28 10.05 9.78
N THR A 210 0.99 10.43 9.92
CA THR A 210 1.87 10.72 8.78
C THR A 210 3.09 9.81 8.85
N LEU A 211 3.43 9.15 7.74
CA LEU A 211 4.66 8.39 7.55
C LEU A 211 5.49 9.11 6.49
N THR A 212 6.70 9.49 6.84
CA THR A 212 7.62 10.22 5.96
C THR A 212 8.99 9.54 5.93
N TYR A 213 9.58 9.47 4.75
CA TYR A 213 10.98 9.07 4.62
C TYR A 213 11.88 10.26 4.93
N GLY A 214 12.93 10.04 5.71
CA GLY A 214 13.83 11.09 6.12
C GLY A 214 15.06 10.55 6.84
N PHE A 215 16.02 11.44 7.10
CA PHE A 215 17.30 11.06 7.67
C PHE A 215 17.23 10.62 9.14
N GLU A 216 16.25 11.15 9.88
CA GLU A 216 16.07 10.91 11.33
C GLU A 216 16.07 9.43 11.70
N CYS A 217 15.27 8.64 10.97
CA CYS A 217 15.06 7.24 11.29
C CYS A 217 16.09 6.30 10.68
N THR A 218 16.94 6.79 9.77
CA THR A 218 17.86 5.94 9.00
C THR A 218 19.31 6.05 9.47
N ILE A 219 19.71 7.18 10.08
CA ILE A 219 21.11 7.43 10.48
C ILE A 219 21.31 7.30 12.00
N GLY A 220 20.28 6.92 12.75
CA GLY A 220 20.38 6.66 14.19
C GLY A 220 20.40 7.91 15.06
N ASN A 221 20.05 9.09 14.53
CA ASN A 221 19.71 10.27 15.33
C ASN A 221 18.30 10.11 15.90
N GLN A 222 18.12 9.11 16.76
CA GLN A 222 16.85 8.82 17.45
C GLN A 222 16.53 9.81 18.58
N ASP A 223 17.43 10.75 18.89
CA ASP A 223 17.26 11.70 20.01
C ASP A 223 16.05 12.64 19.84
N ASP A 224 15.57 12.86 18.61
CA ASP A 224 14.37 13.68 18.32
C ASP A 224 13.06 12.86 18.22
N VAL A 225 13.14 11.55 18.43
CA VAL A 225 12.01 10.63 18.33
C VAL A 225 11.36 10.49 19.70
N SER A 226 10.41 11.37 20.01
CA SER A 226 9.68 11.29 21.27
C SER A 226 8.64 10.18 21.23
N SER A 227 8.94 9.07 21.91
CA SER A 227 7.97 8.03 22.25
C SER A 227 6.94 8.48 23.30
N GLN A 228 7.03 9.73 23.78
CA GLN A 228 6.10 10.33 24.71
C GLN A 228 5.06 11.16 23.98
N CYS A 229 3.87 11.24 24.57
CA CYS A 229 2.80 12.10 24.09
C CYS A 229 3.14 13.55 24.43
N GLU A 230 3.47 14.36 23.41
CA GLU A 230 3.88 15.75 23.58
C GLU A 230 2.87 16.71 22.95
N PRO A 231 2.65 17.91 23.53
CA PRO A 231 1.82 18.93 22.92
C PRO A 231 2.37 19.32 21.55
N THR A 232 1.49 19.32 20.54
CA THR A 232 1.80 19.73 19.16
C THR A 232 0.74 20.73 18.69
N GLY A 233 1.18 21.92 18.28
CA GLY A 233 0.27 23.05 18.08
C GLY A 233 -0.39 23.49 19.40
N SER A 234 -1.58 24.07 19.29
CA SER A 234 -2.33 24.65 20.40
C SER A 234 -3.34 23.69 21.04
N SER A 235 -3.81 22.68 20.31
CA SER A 235 -4.92 21.81 20.72
C SER A 235 -4.68 20.31 20.54
N HIS A 236 -3.51 19.90 20.03
CA HIS A 236 -3.24 18.49 19.76
C HIS A 236 -2.04 17.99 20.53
N TYR A 237 -1.90 16.68 20.51
CA TYR A 237 -0.75 15.97 21.05
C TYR A 237 -0.26 14.97 20.02
N SER A 238 1.03 14.68 20.02
CA SER A 238 1.62 13.76 19.05
C SER A 238 2.63 12.83 19.68
N ILE A 239 2.70 11.61 19.12
CA ILE A 239 3.79 10.67 19.34
C ILE A 239 4.56 10.56 18.01
N SER A 240 5.88 10.60 18.10
CA SER A 240 6.76 10.36 16.96
C SER A 240 7.58 9.10 17.19
N ASN A 241 7.60 8.18 16.23
CA ASN A 241 8.48 7.01 16.28
C ASN A 241 9.13 6.72 14.92
N CYS A 242 10.14 5.86 14.93
CA CYS A 242 10.66 5.27 13.72
C CYS A 242 10.04 3.90 13.53
N THR A 243 9.56 3.63 12.32
CA THR A 243 8.96 2.35 11.96
C THR A 243 9.58 1.80 10.69
N SER A 244 9.67 0.48 10.61
CA SER A 244 10.11 -0.24 9.43
C SER A 244 9.01 -1.22 9.02
N GLY A 245 8.73 -1.32 7.72
CA GLY A 245 7.71 -2.23 7.18
C GLY A 245 6.68 -1.54 6.31
N TYR A 246 5.64 -2.30 5.96
CA TYR A 246 4.61 -1.85 5.04
C TYR A 246 3.59 -0.96 5.77
N TYR A 247 3.33 0.24 5.22
CA TYR A 247 2.53 1.28 5.87
C TYR A 247 1.15 0.78 6.30
N SER A 248 0.52 -0.16 5.58
CA SER A 248 -0.84 -0.63 5.91
C SER A 248 -0.93 -1.37 7.24
N ASP A 249 0.12 -2.07 7.64
CA ASP A 249 0.16 -2.78 8.92
C ASP A 249 0.27 -1.77 10.05
N TYR A 250 1.08 -0.73 9.83
CA TYR A 250 1.26 0.37 10.78
C TYR A 250 -0.02 1.19 10.95
N THR A 251 -0.71 1.55 9.86
CA THR A 251 -1.99 2.28 9.93
C THR A 251 -3.05 1.43 10.67
N THR A 252 -3.12 0.14 10.38
CA THR A 252 -4.03 -0.80 11.04
C THR A 252 -3.75 -0.89 12.55
N ASN A 253 -2.48 -1.00 12.95
CA ASN A 253 -2.11 -1.03 14.36
C ASN A 253 -2.38 0.30 15.08
N THR A 254 -2.32 1.42 14.36
CA THR A 254 -2.47 2.78 14.92
C THR A 254 -3.93 3.17 15.11
N PHE A 255 -4.76 3.03 14.08
CA PHE A 255 -6.19 3.36 14.15
C PHE A 255 -7.04 2.22 14.70
N GLY A 256 -6.50 0.99 14.68
CA GLY A 256 -7.23 -0.22 14.96
C GLY A 256 -8.01 -0.74 13.76
N ASN A 257 -8.50 -1.96 13.91
CA ASN A 257 -9.21 -2.70 12.85
C ASN A 257 -10.63 -2.18 12.59
N TYR A 258 -11.17 -1.33 13.47
CA TYR A 258 -12.59 -0.92 13.47
C TYR A 258 -12.82 0.57 13.29
N THR A 259 -11.74 1.34 13.11
CA THR A 259 -11.83 2.79 12.93
C THR A 259 -11.66 3.11 11.45
N PRO A 260 -12.75 3.46 10.73
CA PRO A 260 -12.66 3.87 9.34
C PRO A 260 -11.62 4.98 9.17
N HIS A 261 -10.66 4.74 8.29
CA HIS A 261 -9.65 5.73 7.95
C HIS A 261 -9.33 5.69 6.46
N LEU A 262 -9.04 6.85 5.90
CA LEU A 262 -8.58 7.01 4.53
C LEU A 262 -7.06 7.14 4.54
N ILE A 263 -6.39 6.28 3.78
CA ILE A 263 -4.95 6.30 3.59
C ILE A 263 -4.66 6.94 2.22
N MET A 264 -3.93 8.04 2.24
CA MET A 264 -3.45 8.75 1.07
C MET A 264 -1.94 8.51 0.94
N GLN A 265 -1.52 8.06 -0.24
CA GLN A 265 -0.11 7.91 -0.60
C GLN A 265 0.24 8.95 -1.64
N GLU A 266 1.37 9.63 -1.47
CA GLU A 266 1.84 10.68 -2.36
C GLU A 266 3.27 10.43 -2.77
N TRP A 267 3.56 10.60 -4.06
CA TRP A 267 4.88 10.40 -4.64
C TRP A 267 5.36 11.69 -5.31
N ASP A 268 6.65 11.96 -5.18
CA ASP A 268 7.29 13.12 -5.80
C ASP A 268 7.31 13.06 -7.34
N ASN A 269 6.85 11.96 -7.95
CA ASN A 269 6.72 11.82 -9.40
C ASN A 269 5.33 11.38 -9.83
N SER A 270 5.00 11.75 -11.06
CA SER A 270 3.74 11.50 -11.74
C SER A 270 3.34 10.04 -11.95
N ASN A 271 4.28 9.10 -11.82
CA ASN A 271 4.06 7.70 -12.13
C ASN A 271 3.83 6.84 -10.88
N CYS A 272 3.75 7.45 -9.69
CA CYS A 272 3.62 6.77 -8.40
C CYS A 272 4.70 5.69 -8.19
N ASN A 273 5.96 6.06 -8.46
CA ASN A 273 7.11 5.19 -8.26
C ASN A 273 8.10 5.80 -7.26
N GLY A 274 9.03 5.02 -6.71
CA GLY A 274 10.03 5.53 -5.78
C GLY A 274 9.45 5.88 -4.41
N PHE A 275 9.97 6.93 -3.79
CA PHE A 275 9.63 7.30 -2.41
C PHE A 275 8.21 7.87 -2.32
N GLN A 276 7.51 7.45 -1.26
CA GLN A 276 6.14 7.85 -0.99
C GLN A 276 6.00 8.43 0.41
N ASN A 277 5.23 9.51 0.54
CA ASN A 277 4.72 9.96 1.83
C ASN A 277 3.32 9.36 2.02
N VAL A 278 3.02 8.90 3.23
CA VAL A 278 1.70 8.34 3.53
C VAL A 278 1.04 9.17 4.61
N THR A 279 -0.17 9.63 4.34
CA THR A 279 -1.01 10.30 5.34
C THR A 279 -2.30 9.51 5.50
N ALA A 280 -2.60 9.08 6.72
CA ALA A 280 -3.86 8.45 7.06
C ALA A 280 -4.70 9.41 7.92
N TYR A 281 -5.97 9.57 7.54
CA TYR A 281 -6.93 10.45 8.21
C TYR A 281 -8.07 9.61 8.77
N ILE A 282 -8.50 9.93 10.00
CA ILE A 282 -9.75 9.38 10.53
C ILE A 282 -10.92 9.79 9.62
N ALA A 283 -11.81 8.84 9.31
CA ALA A 283 -12.93 9.02 8.40
C ALA A 283 -14.28 8.93 9.13
N ASP A 284 -14.44 9.72 10.19
CA ASP A 284 -15.63 9.78 11.05
C ASP A 284 -16.68 10.81 10.58
N GLY A 285 -16.37 11.60 9.55
CA GLY A 285 -17.24 12.66 9.05
C GLY A 285 -17.31 13.91 9.95
N ILE A 286 -16.43 14.01 10.95
CA ILE A 286 -16.31 15.14 11.88
C ILE A 286 -15.19 16.08 11.38
N CYS A 287 -15.23 17.34 11.80
CA CYS A 287 -14.18 18.31 11.53
C CYS A 287 -13.04 18.14 12.52
N HIS A 288 -11.81 18.05 12.03
CA HIS A 288 -10.60 17.92 12.82
C HIS A 288 -9.63 19.06 12.48
N SER A 289 -9.20 19.83 13.47
CA SER A 289 -8.17 20.86 13.28
C SER A 289 -6.82 20.22 12.91
N ASN A 290 -5.99 20.94 12.16
CA ASN A 290 -4.61 20.54 11.91
C ASN A 290 -3.68 21.04 13.01
N THR A 291 -2.49 20.46 13.03
CA THR A 291 -1.38 20.81 13.92
C THR A 291 -0.74 22.17 13.61
N ASP A 292 -1.15 22.82 12.52
CA ASP A 292 -0.72 24.18 12.13
C ASP A 292 -1.58 25.28 12.75
N ASP A 293 -2.57 24.92 13.58
CA ASP A 293 -3.51 25.82 14.27
C ASP A 293 -4.28 26.78 13.34
N THR A 294 -4.29 26.51 12.04
CA THR A 294 -4.85 27.44 11.04
C THR A 294 -5.74 26.74 10.02
N THR A 295 -5.51 25.46 9.75
CA THR A 295 -6.32 24.68 8.82
C THR A 295 -7.04 23.53 9.53
N SER A 296 -7.96 22.89 8.83
CA SER A 296 -8.67 21.71 9.30
C SER A 296 -8.98 20.75 8.17
N PHE A 297 -9.42 19.56 8.51
CA PHE A 297 -9.83 18.55 7.55
C PHE A 297 -11.08 17.81 8.01
N LYS A 298 -11.80 17.26 7.05
CA LYS A 298 -12.91 16.33 7.26
C LYS A 298 -12.83 15.24 6.22
N VAL A 299 -12.91 14.00 6.66
CA VAL A 299 -12.94 12.83 5.77
C VAL A 299 -14.22 12.05 6.02
N THR A 300 -14.88 11.65 4.95
CA THR A 300 -16.10 10.84 5.00
C THR A 300 -15.96 9.69 4.01
N ILE A 301 -16.24 8.46 4.47
CA ILE A 301 -16.39 7.30 3.60
C ILE A 301 -17.87 6.97 3.52
N THR A 302 -18.43 6.99 2.31
CA THR A 302 -19.85 6.83 2.06
C THR A 302 -20.23 5.36 1.85
N ALA A 303 -21.51 5.04 2.01
CA ALA A 303 -22.02 3.66 1.88
C ALA A 303 -21.87 3.05 0.47
N ASP A 304 -21.77 3.88 -0.57
CA ASP A 304 -21.46 3.49 -1.94
C ASP A 304 -19.96 3.28 -2.20
N SER A 305 -19.14 3.25 -1.14
CA SER A 305 -17.70 3.01 -1.20
C SER A 305 -16.95 4.08 -2.01
N THR A 306 -17.37 5.34 -1.84
CA THR A 306 -16.57 6.51 -2.21
C THR A 306 -16.03 7.17 -0.96
N ALA A 307 -14.94 7.91 -1.08
CA ALA A 307 -14.41 8.71 0.02
C ALA A 307 -14.35 10.17 -0.41
N GLU A 308 -14.62 11.09 0.50
CA GLU A 308 -14.39 12.51 0.31
C GLU A 308 -13.43 12.98 1.38
N ILE A 309 -12.33 13.60 0.94
CA ILE A 309 -11.40 14.32 1.81
C ILE A 309 -11.50 15.80 1.47
N THR A 310 -11.88 16.60 2.46
CA THR A 310 -11.94 18.06 2.34
C THR A 310 -10.97 18.68 3.33
N THR A 311 -10.11 19.56 2.84
CA THR A 311 -9.28 20.44 3.65
C THR A 311 -9.85 21.85 3.65
N TYR A 312 -9.72 22.54 4.76
CA TYR A 312 -10.28 23.86 4.99
C TYR A 312 -9.17 24.85 5.35
N LEU A 313 -9.39 26.12 5.02
CA LEU A 313 -8.47 27.23 5.29
C LEU A 313 -8.65 27.85 6.67
N ASP A 314 -9.52 27.26 7.49
CA ASP A 314 -9.79 27.63 8.89
C ASP A 314 -9.81 26.37 9.76
N THR A 315 -9.90 26.54 11.09
CA THR A 315 -9.89 25.46 12.07
C THR A 315 -11.23 24.75 12.25
N ASP A 316 -12.33 25.34 11.77
CA ASP A 316 -13.70 24.96 12.13
C ASP A 316 -14.48 24.36 10.95
N CYS A 317 -13.79 24.08 9.84
CA CYS A 317 -14.36 23.56 8.60
C CYS A 317 -15.40 24.49 7.95
N GLY A 318 -15.22 25.81 8.05
CA GLY A 318 -16.12 26.82 7.49
C GLY A 318 -15.81 27.20 6.04
N ALA A 319 -14.52 27.29 5.70
CA ALA A 319 -13.99 27.76 4.44
C ALA A 319 -13.23 26.65 3.72
N VAL A 320 -13.91 26.01 2.77
CA VAL A 320 -13.32 24.94 1.95
C VAL A 320 -12.09 25.45 1.21
N GLY A 321 -10.96 24.80 1.43
CA GLY A 321 -9.72 25.02 0.68
C GLY A 321 -9.65 24.10 -0.53
N ASN A 322 -9.62 22.78 -0.29
CA ASN A 322 -9.62 21.77 -1.34
C ASN A 322 -10.57 20.63 -0.98
N SER A 323 -11.25 20.04 -1.97
CA SER A 323 -12.00 18.80 -1.78
C SER A 323 -11.63 17.82 -2.88
N THR A 324 -11.30 16.60 -2.48
CA THR A 324 -11.05 15.48 -3.38
C THR A 324 -12.05 14.38 -3.11
N THR A 325 -12.88 14.09 -4.11
CA THR A 325 -13.71 12.90 -4.15
C THR A 325 -12.92 11.73 -4.73
N VAL A 326 -12.84 10.64 -3.99
CA VAL A 326 -12.20 9.38 -4.35
C VAL A 326 -13.28 8.38 -4.73
N THR A 327 -13.29 7.98 -6.00
CA THR A 327 -14.26 7.04 -6.55
C THR A 327 -13.98 5.61 -6.09
N LYS A 328 -15.02 4.76 -6.10
CA LYS A 328 -14.90 3.31 -5.88
C LYS A 328 -13.80 2.65 -6.74
N ARG A 329 -13.66 3.06 -8.00
CA ARG A 329 -12.61 2.54 -8.90
C ARG A 329 -11.21 2.90 -8.42
N GLN A 330 -11.02 4.10 -7.90
CA GLN A 330 -9.71 4.55 -7.39
C GLN A 330 -9.29 3.79 -6.13
N LEU A 331 -10.25 3.50 -5.23
CA LEU A 331 -10.02 2.65 -4.07
C LEU A 331 -9.71 1.19 -4.44
N LEU A 332 -10.43 0.64 -5.43
CA LEU A 332 -10.25 -0.75 -5.89
C LEU A 332 -8.92 -1.01 -6.60
N SER A 333 -8.54 -0.10 -7.49
CA SER A 333 -7.39 -0.29 -8.36
C SER A 333 -6.10 0.31 -7.81
N GLN A 334 -6.17 1.02 -6.67
CA GLN A 334 -5.07 1.85 -6.13
C GLN A 334 -4.40 2.67 -7.24
N SER A 335 -5.21 3.17 -8.16
CA SER A 335 -4.72 3.79 -9.39
C SER A 335 -3.93 5.05 -9.08
N CYS A 336 -2.78 5.20 -9.74
CA CYS A 336 -2.00 6.43 -9.66
C CYS A 336 -2.77 7.60 -10.29
N ILE A 337 -2.98 8.65 -9.49
CA ILE A 337 -3.67 9.88 -9.88
C ILE A 337 -2.63 10.98 -9.95
N LEU A 338 -2.50 11.57 -11.12
CA LEU A 338 -1.68 12.74 -11.35
C LEU A 338 -2.32 13.99 -10.74
N HIS A 339 -1.55 14.76 -9.97
CA HIS A 339 -1.90 16.12 -9.56
C HIS A 339 -0.73 17.08 -9.75
N ARG A 340 -1.02 18.39 -9.76
CA ARG A 340 -0.03 19.45 -10.01
C ARG A 340 0.22 20.34 -8.80
N ASP A 341 -0.45 20.05 -7.69
CA ASP A 341 -0.32 20.78 -6.43
C ASP A 341 0.90 20.24 -5.66
N CYS A 342 2.07 20.30 -6.28
CA CYS A 342 3.33 19.88 -5.69
C CYS A 342 4.51 20.61 -6.35
N ASP A 343 5.68 20.59 -5.72
CA ASP A 343 6.89 21.28 -6.18
C ASP A 343 7.61 20.57 -7.36
N ASN A 344 6.90 19.76 -8.14
CA ASN A 344 7.44 19.10 -9.34
C ASN A 344 6.76 19.59 -10.62
N ILE A 345 7.56 20.10 -11.56
CA ILE A 345 7.09 20.61 -12.86
C ILE A 345 6.40 19.54 -13.73
N TYR A 346 6.70 18.25 -13.50
CA TYR A 346 6.09 17.12 -14.20
C TYR A 346 4.84 16.57 -13.50
N GLY A 347 4.47 17.18 -12.36
CA GLY A 347 3.39 16.73 -11.50
C GLY A 347 3.79 15.57 -10.59
N CYS A 348 2.95 15.33 -9.60
CA CYS A 348 3.11 14.31 -8.58
C CYS A 348 2.00 13.27 -8.69
N GLY A 349 2.30 12.08 -8.20
CA GLY A 349 1.37 10.96 -8.17
C GLY A 349 0.76 10.85 -6.79
N ARG A 350 -0.52 10.49 -6.73
CA ARG A 350 -1.19 10.12 -5.47
C ARG A 350 -2.11 8.93 -5.67
N SER A 351 -2.33 8.15 -4.63
CA SER A 351 -3.27 7.04 -4.63
C SER A 351 -3.97 6.95 -3.26
N PHE A 352 -5.09 6.23 -3.24
CA PHE A 352 -5.95 6.15 -2.07
C PHE A 352 -6.27 4.70 -1.76
N SER A 353 -6.32 4.40 -0.47
CA SER A 353 -6.84 3.15 0.08
C SER A 353 -7.59 3.44 1.39
N VAL A 354 -8.31 2.46 1.91
CA VAL A 354 -9.09 2.61 3.15
C VAL A 354 -8.78 1.46 4.10
N GLY A 355 -8.93 1.71 5.40
CA GLY A 355 -8.73 0.72 6.46
C GLY A 355 -9.72 0.87 7.60
N GLY A 356 -9.69 -0.07 8.54
CA GLY A 356 -10.52 -0.04 9.75
C GLY A 356 -11.98 -0.43 9.57
N PHE A 357 -12.25 -1.33 8.63
CA PHE A 357 -13.59 -1.85 8.32
C PHE A 357 -13.78 -3.32 8.71
N ASP A 358 -12.90 -3.87 9.55
CA ASP A 358 -13.10 -5.22 10.03
C ASP A 358 -14.38 -5.27 10.88
N SER A 359 -15.05 -6.41 10.89
CA SER A 359 -16.15 -6.60 11.84
C SER A 359 -15.58 -6.79 13.24
N PRO A 360 -16.10 -6.08 14.27
CA PRO A 360 -15.70 -6.29 15.65
C PRO A 360 -15.82 -7.78 16.03
N PRO A 361 -14.76 -8.43 16.53
CA PRO A 361 -14.86 -9.72 17.15
C PRO A 361 -15.64 -9.51 18.45
N THR A 362 -16.61 -10.39 18.68
CA THR A 362 -17.37 -10.53 19.93
C THR A 362 -18.33 -9.40 20.30
N GLY A 363 -19.42 -9.31 19.52
CA GLY A 363 -20.70 -8.75 19.95
C GLY A 363 -21.83 -9.45 19.20
N MET A 364 -23.00 -9.64 19.83
CA MET A 364 -24.16 -10.12 19.08
C MET A 364 -24.49 -9.09 17.99
N VAL A 365 -24.60 -9.55 16.74
CA VAL A 365 -25.00 -8.72 15.59
C VAL A 365 -26.48 -8.89 15.32
N SER A 366 -27.12 -7.81 14.84
CA SER A 366 -28.53 -7.86 14.46
C SER A 366 -28.72 -8.67 13.18
N ALA A 367 -29.57 -9.69 13.28
CA ALA A 367 -30.00 -10.54 12.19
C ALA A 367 -31.50 -10.32 11.92
N LEU A 368 -31.88 -9.99 10.69
CA LEU A 368 -33.27 -9.86 10.27
C LEU A 368 -33.68 -11.12 9.51
N LEU A 369 -34.60 -11.89 10.08
CA LEU A 369 -35.21 -13.03 9.41
C LEU A 369 -36.47 -12.57 8.68
N VAL A 370 -36.59 -12.94 7.41
CA VAL A 370 -37.70 -12.54 6.54
C VAL A 370 -38.50 -13.76 6.12
N PHE A 371 -39.82 -13.66 6.22
CA PHE A 371 -40.78 -14.71 5.89
C PHE A 371 -41.84 -14.17 4.92
N ASP A 372 -42.41 -15.07 4.11
CA ASP A 372 -43.56 -14.76 3.26
C ASP A 372 -44.87 -14.66 4.05
N ASP A 373 -44.96 -15.35 5.18
CA ASP A 373 -46.18 -15.48 5.98
C ASP A 373 -46.15 -14.63 7.28
N SER A 374 -47.34 -14.20 7.69
CA SER A 374 -47.59 -13.37 8.86
C SER A 374 -47.37 -14.03 10.22
N SER A 375 -47.24 -15.35 10.27
CA SER A 375 -46.91 -16.08 11.51
C SER A 375 -45.40 -16.18 11.75
N CYS A 376 -44.57 -15.77 10.78
CA CYS A 376 -43.11 -15.98 10.80
C CYS A 376 -42.73 -17.43 11.16
N ALA A 377 -43.56 -18.39 10.76
CA ALA A 377 -43.33 -19.80 11.00
C ALA A 377 -42.75 -20.48 9.75
N GLY A 378 -41.88 -21.47 9.97
CA GLY A 378 -41.22 -22.20 8.90
C GLY A 378 -39.85 -21.63 8.54
N THR A 379 -39.41 -21.87 7.31
CA THR A 379 -38.09 -21.46 6.83
C THR A 379 -38.14 -20.03 6.27
N PRO A 380 -37.25 -19.13 6.71
CA PRO A 380 -37.18 -17.78 6.15
C PRO A 380 -36.79 -17.79 4.66
N VAL A 381 -37.23 -16.77 3.92
CA VAL A 381 -36.84 -16.55 2.52
C VAL A 381 -35.47 -15.86 2.42
N GLN A 382 -35.15 -15.01 3.41
CA GLN A 382 -33.87 -14.35 3.54
C GLN A 382 -33.50 -14.17 5.02
N LEU A 383 -32.21 -14.20 5.30
CA LEU A 383 -31.61 -13.77 6.57
C LEU A 383 -30.60 -12.68 6.26
N VAL A 384 -30.83 -11.45 6.72
CA VAL A 384 -29.96 -10.30 6.48
C VAL A 384 -29.25 -9.92 7.76
N ILE A 385 -27.92 -9.92 7.73
CA ILE A 385 -27.07 -9.59 8.88
C ILE A 385 -26.49 -8.20 8.67
N SER A 386 -26.77 -7.31 9.62
CA SER A 386 -26.24 -5.95 9.62
C SER A 386 -25.00 -5.89 10.50
N ASN A 387 -23.82 -6.02 9.87
CA ASN A 387 -22.54 -5.85 10.56
C ASN A 387 -22.43 -4.41 11.09
N GLY A 388 -22.02 -4.24 12.35
CA GLY A 388 -21.86 -2.93 12.99
C GLY A 388 -23.04 -2.42 13.82
N VAL A 389 -24.18 -3.14 13.88
CA VAL A 389 -25.27 -2.83 14.81
C VAL A 389 -25.18 -3.76 16.03
N PRO A 390 -24.63 -3.31 17.17
CA PRO A 390 -24.66 -4.11 18.39
C PRO A 390 -26.11 -4.30 18.82
N CYS A 391 -26.47 -5.50 19.25
CA CYS A 391 -27.82 -5.79 19.70
C CYS A 391 -27.82 -6.46 21.08
N SER A 392 -28.90 -6.26 21.83
CA SER A 392 -29.11 -6.83 23.16
C SER A 392 -30.37 -7.68 23.19
N THR A 393 -30.29 -8.87 23.80
CA THR A 393 -31.42 -9.80 23.94
C THR A 393 -32.39 -9.30 25.01
N SER A 394 -33.18 -8.28 24.69
CA SER A 394 -34.07 -7.64 25.68
C SER A 394 -35.54 -7.99 25.54
N GLU A 395 -36.03 -8.50 24.40
CA GLU A 395 -37.45 -8.80 24.23
C GLU A 395 -37.68 -10.00 23.30
N ALA A 396 -38.81 -10.70 23.49
CA ALA A 396 -39.23 -11.75 22.57
C ALA A 396 -39.56 -11.11 21.21
N SER A 397 -38.81 -11.48 20.18
CA SER A 397 -38.97 -10.94 18.83
C SER A 397 -40.38 -11.20 18.31
N THR A 398 -41.15 -10.15 18.08
CA THR A 398 -42.50 -10.26 17.52
C THR A 398 -42.43 -10.19 16.00
N CYS A 399 -43.24 -11.01 15.33
CA CYS A 399 -43.34 -11.02 13.87
C CYS A 399 -44.04 -9.75 13.40
N GLU A 400 -43.30 -8.86 12.74
CA GLU A 400 -43.79 -7.56 12.28
C GLU A 400 -43.83 -7.47 10.77
N LYS A 401 -44.65 -6.54 10.25
CA LYS A 401 -44.65 -6.20 8.82
C LYS A 401 -43.43 -5.33 8.50
N ILE A 402 -42.53 -5.86 7.70
CA ILE A 402 -41.34 -5.18 7.18
C ILE A 402 -41.68 -4.60 5.80
N SER A 403 -41.31 -3.34 5.56
CA SER A 403 -41.45 -2.69 4.25
C SER A 403 -40.11 -2.09 3.83
N VAL A 404 -39.44 -2.72 2.86
CA VAL A 404 -38.19 -2.23 2.26
C VAL A 404 -38.32 -2.32 0.74
N GLY A 405 -37.98 -1.23 0.03
CA GLY A 405 -38.05 -1.18 -1.44
C GLY A 405 -39.47 -1.28 -2.03
N GLY A 406 -40.53 -1.03 -1.24
CA GLY A 406 -41.93 -1.16 -1.68
C GLY A 406 -42.53 -2.57 -1.52
N ASN A 407 -41.72 -3.57 -1.17
CA ASN A 407 -42.18 -4.92 -0.87
C ASN A 407 -42.61 -5.05 0.60
N LYS A 408 -43.82 -5.54 0.84
CA LYS A 408 -44.33 -5.84 2.18
C LYS A 408 -44.10 -7.31 2.52
N ARG A 409 -43.35 -7.56 3.60
CA ARG A 409 -43.06 -8.89 4.13
C ARG A 409 -43.17 -8.93 5.63
N PHE A 410 -42.96 -10.12 6.20
CA PHE A 410 -43.02 -10.33 7.64
C PHE A 410 -41.66 -10.76 8.13
N GLY A 411 -41.31 -10.37 9.35
CA GLY A 411 -40.07 -10.80 9.93
C GLY A 411 -39.81 -10.19 11.28
N TYR A 412 -38.71 -10.63 11.87
CA TYR A 412 -38.31 -10.19 13.19
C TYR A 412 -36.78 -10.12 13.26
N ARG A 413 -36.28 -9.33 14.20
CA ARG A 413 -34.85 -9.24 14.47
C ARG A 413 -34.44 -10.19 15.59
N ASP A 414 -33.29 -10.80 15.41
CA ASP A 414 -32.62 -11.65 16.37
C ASP A 414 -31.19 -11.16 16.59
N CYS A 415 -30.61 -11.60 17.70
CA CYS A 415 -29.26 -11.30 18.11
C CYS A 415 -28.38 -12.54 17.99
N ILE A 416 -27.45 -12.53 17.04
CA ILE A 416 -26.68 -13.72 16.71
C ILE A 416 -25.18 -13.48 16.93
N SER A 417 -24.48 -14.50 17.39
CA SER A 417 -23.02 -14.48 17.58
C SER A 417 -22.26 -15.29 16.53
N ASP A 418 -22.99 -16.10 15.74
CA ASP A 418 -22.43 -17.02 14.76
C ASP A 418 -23.40 -17.18 13.59
N VAL A 419 -23.00 -16.67 12.43
CA VAL A 419 -23.80 -16.67 11.20
C VAL A 419 -24.03 -18.09 10.68
N VAL A 420 -23.01 -18.94 10.71
CA VAL A 420 -23.08 -20.30 10.18
C VAL A 420 -24.03 -21.14 11.03
N LYS A 421 -23.87 -21.06 12.35
CA LYS A 421 -24.74 -21.78 13.29
C LYS A 421 -26.19 -21.30 13.20
N GLN A 422 -26.42 -20.00 13.11
CA GLN A 422 -27.77 -19.46 12.95
C GLN A 422 -28.39 -19.92 11.64
N THR A 423 -27.64 -19.83 10.53
CA THR A 423 -28.11 -20.22 9.20
C THR A 423 -28.54 -21.69 9.19
N ALA A 424 -27.69 -22.58 9.71
CA ALA A 424 -28.02 -23.99 9.81
C ALA A 424 -29.27 -24.24 10.67
N ALA A 425 -29.46 -23.48 11.77
CA ALA A 425 -30.60 -23.63 12.66
C ALA A 425 -31.94 -23.19 12.01
N VAL A 426 -31.94 -22.08 11.27
CA VAL A 426 -33.18 -21.49 10.72
C VAL A 426 -33.57 -22.07 9.36
N PHE A 427 -32.59 -22.48 8.55
CA PHE A 427 -32.86 -23.10 7.25
C PHE A 427 -32.99 -24.63 7.31
N GLY A 428 -32.36 -25.28 8.30
CA GLY A 428 -32.37 -26.73 8.45
C GLY A 428 -31.88 -27.44 7.17
N ASP A 429 -32.68 -28.37 6.67
CA ASP A 429 -32.40 -29.14 5.45
C ASP A 429 -32.74 -28.37 4.14
N THR A 430 -33.26 -27.15 4.25
CA THR A 430 -33.58 -26.33 3.07
C THR A 430 -32.30 -25.85 2.40
N SER A 431 -32.24 -25.91 1.07
CA SER A 431 -31.12 -25.34 0.31
C SER A 431 -31.05 -23.82 0.47
N TYR A 432 -29.85 -23.31 0.74
CA TYR A 432 -29.56 -21.88 0.91
C TYR A 432 -28.20 -21.49 0.33
N VAL A 433 -28.01 -20.19 0.10
CA VAL A 433 -26.71 -19.58 -0.21
C VAL A 433 -26.43 -18.47 0.78
N VAL A 434 -25.29 -18.56 1.47
CA VAL A 434 -24.69 -17.47 2.23
C VAL A 434 -23.85 -16.65 1.25
N MET A 435 -24.18 -15.37 1.14
CA MET A 435 -23.44 -14.38 0.37
C MET A 435 -22.84 -13.39 1.35
N GLU A 436 -21.52 -13.43 1.49
CA GLU A 436 -20.75 -12.44 2.23
C GLU A 436 -20.33 -11.34 1.27
N GLU A 437 -20.81 -10.14 1.52
CA GLU A 437 -20.41 -8.94 0.80
C GLU A 437 -19.27 -8.28 1.58
N TYR A 438 -18.19 -7.96 0.89
CA TYR A 438 -17.01 -7.31 1.47
C TYR A 438 -16.91 -5.87 0.98
N VAL A 439 -16.24 -5.03 1.78
CA VAL A 439 -15.95 -3.65 1.41
C VAL A 439 -15.05 -3.65 0.18
N ASP A 440 -15.45 -2.87 -0.81
CA ASP A 440 -14.71 -2.73 -2.06
C ASP A 440 -13.27 -2.26 -1.79
N GLY A 441 -12.30 -2.84 -2.50
CA GLY A 441 -10.88 -2.51 -2.36
C GLY A 441 -10.14 -3.32 -1.30
N THR A 442 -10.86 -4.14 -0.52
CA THR A 442 -10.24 -5.00 0.50
C THR A 442 -9.94 -6.41 0.01
N THR A 443 -10.29 -6.79 -1.23
CA THR A 443 -10.09 -8.16 -1.78
C THR A 443 -10.65 -9.26 -0.88
N CYS A 444 -11.92 -9.11 -0.49
CA CYS A 444 -12.61 -9.96 0.49
C CYS A 444 -11.90 -10.12 1.84
N LYS A 445 -11.34 -9.04 2.38
CA LYS A 445 -10.75 -9.00 3.72
C LYS A 445 -11.67 -8.36 4.77
N ALA A 446 -12.37 -7.28 4.43
CA ALA A 446 -13.26 -6.57 5.36
C ALA A 446 -14.74 -6.82 5.01
N ILE A 447 -15.49 -7.52 5.88
CA ILE A 447 -16.87 -7.92 5.59
C ILE A 447 -17.84 -6.73 5.80
N LYS A 448 -18.54 -6.35 4.73
CA LYS A 448 -19.55 -5.27 4.71
C LYS A 448 -20.90 -5.74 5.23
N GLY A 449 -21.30 -6.96 4.87
CA GLY A 449 -22.58 -7.53 5.26
C GLY A 449 -22.69 -8.99 4.86
N THR A 450 -23.68 -9.67 5.41
CA THR A 450 -23.97 -11.05 5.03
C THR A 450 -25.46 -11.21 4.78
N VAL A 451 -25.80 -11.78 3.63
CA VAL A 451 -27.18 -12.12 3.28
C VAL A 451 -27.25 -13.60 2.96
N VAL A 452 -28.17 -14.30 3.60
CA VAL A 452 -28.48 -15.68 3.27
C VAL A 452 -29.78 -15.72 2.50
N TYR A 453 -29.74 -16.34 1.32
CA TYR A 453 -30.88 -16.50 0.43
C TYR A 453 -31.37 -17.94 0.44
N LYS A 454 -32.70 -18.12 0.49
CA LYS A 454 -33.31 -19.43 0.26
C LYS A 454 -33.13 -19.84 -1.20
N ALA A 455 -32.60 -21.02 -1.45
CA ALA A 455 -32.27 -21.53 -2.78
C ALA A 455 -33.09 -22.77 -3.14
N ASP A 456 -34.42 -22.64 -3.12
CA ASP A 456 -35.36 -23.72 -3.43
C ASP A 456 -35.87 -23.69 -4.88
N GLY A 457 -35.28 -22.85 -5.74
CA GLY A 457 -35.71 -22.62 -7.12
C GLY A 457 -37.02 -21.82 -7.29
N ASN A 458 -37.69 -21.43 -6.20
CA ASN A 458 -38.91 -20.62 -6.24
C ASN A 458 -38.60 -19.13 -6.26
N CYS A 459 -39.60 -18.34 -6.68
CA CYS A 459 -39.52 -16.87 -6.75
C CYS A 459 -39.72 -16.27 -5.36
N HIS A 460 -38.69 -15.60 -4.84
CA HIS A 460 -38.73 -14.91 -3.54
C HIS A 460 -38.44 -13.43 -3.71
N PRO A 461 -39.03 -12.51 -2.94
CA PRO A 461 -38.60 -11.12 -2.95
C PRO A 461 -37.27 -10.96 -2.22
N SER A 462 -36.45 -10.04 -2.71
CA SER A 462 -35.30 -9.52 -2.00
C SER A 462 -35.69 -8.25 -1.25
N ILE A 463 -35.40 -8.22 0.06
CA ILE A 463 -35.56 -7.02 0.88
C ILE A 463 -34.35 -6.08 0.83
N VAL A 464 -33.26 -6.47 0.17
CA VAL A 464 -32.02 -5.69 0.09
C VAL A 464 -32.14 -4.59 -0.98
N ASP A 465 -32.69 -4.94 -2.13
CA ASP A 465 -32.75 -4.12 -3.35
C ASP A 465 -34.20 -3.95 -3.89
N GLY A 466 -35.18 -4.60 -3.26
CA GLY A 466 -36.59 -4.53 -3.66
C GLY A 466 -36.94 -5.38 -4.89
N THR A 467 -36.02 -6.19 -5.38
CA THR A 467 -36.24 -7.08 -6.53
C THR A 467 -36.84 -8.43 -6.09
N TYR A 468 -36.92 -9.39 -7.01
CA TYR A 468 -37.24 -10.79 -6.73
C TYR A 468 -36.12 -11.67 -7.25
N PHE A 469 -35.85 -12.79 -6.60
CA PHE A 469 -34.77 -13.69 -6.97
C PHE A 469 -35.24 -15.14 -7.08
N LYS A 470 -34.54 -15.91 -7.92
CA LYS A 470 -34.50 -17.37 -7.90
C LYS A 470 -33.05 -17.81 -7.86
N ILE A 471 -32.74 -18.76 -7.01
CA ILE A 471 -31.42 -19.38 -6.96
C ILE A 471 -31.60 -20.88 -7.18
N SER A 472 -30.87 -21.41 -8.14
CA SER A 472 -30.90 -22.82 -8.49
C SER A 472 -29.49 -23.33 -8.79
N PRO A 473 -29.20 -24.60 -8.46
CA PRO A 473 -28.00 -25.25 -8.95
C PRO A 473 -28.03 -25.30 -10.48
N SER A 474 -26.87 -25.10 -11.09
CA SER A 474 -26.65 -25.22 -12.53
C SER A 474 -25.63 -26.34 -12.81
N LEU A 475 -25.21 -26.47 -14.08
CA LEU A 475 -24.25 -27.49 -14.52
C LEU A 475 -23.00 -27.48 -13.63
N ASP A 476 -22.49 -28.69 -13.35
CA ASP A 476 -21.23 -28.92 -12.63
C ASP A 476 -21.16 -28.38 -11.19
N SER A 477 -22.28 -28.15 -10.50
CA SER A 477 -22.34 -27.54 -9.16
C SER A 477 -22.10 -26.03 -9.13
N SER A 478 -22.15 -25.37 -10.29
CA SER A 478 -22.26 -23.91 -10.37
C SER A 478 -23.60 -23.43 -9.84
N LEU A 479 -23.69 -22.15 -9.48
CA LEU A 479 -24.93 -21.53 -8.99
C LEU A 479 -25.42 -20.47 -9.96
N THR A 480 -26.70 -20.48 -10.27
CA THR A 480 -27.33 -19.40 -11.06
C THR A 480 -28.24 -18.58 -10.17
N PHE A 481 -27.95 -17.28 -10.11
CA PHE A 481 -28.80 -16.24 -9.55
C PHE A 481 -29.59 -15.62 -10.69
N ALA A 482 -30.91 -15.64 -10.57
CA ALA A 482 -31.80 -14.93 -11.47
C ALA A 482 -32.53 -13.84 -10.68
N THR A 483 -32.33 -12.59 -11.07
CA THR A 483 -32.96 -11.42 -10.43
C THR A 483 -34.05 -10.86 -11.36
N TYR A 484 -35.19 -10.51 -10.79
CA TYR A 484 -36.40 -10.13 -11.51
C TYR A 484 -36.96 -8.81 -10.95
N PRO A 485 -37.51 -7.93 -11.79
CA PRO A 485 -38.07 -6.67 -11.34
C PRO A 485 -39.44 -6.81 -10.67
N ASN A 486 -40.11 -7.96 -10.78
CA ASN A 486 -41.47 -8.17 -10.28
C ASN A 486 -41.73 -9.60 -9.77
N SER A 487 -42.81 -9.74 -9.01
CA SER A 487 -43.22 -10.98 -8.33
C SER A 487 -43.62 -12.13 -9.26
N PHE A 488 -43.76 -11.88 -10.55
CA PHE A 488 -44.12 -12.94 -11.50
C PHE A 488 -42.90 -13.80 -11.86
N CYS A 489 -41.68 -13.30 -11.63
CA CYS A 489 -40.42 -13.97 -11.98
C CYS A 489 -40.43 -14.59 -13.40
N ASN A 490 -40.88 -13.79 -14.36
CA ASN A 490 -40.92 -14.15 -15.77
C ASN A 490 -39.50 -14.11 -16.36
N ALA A 491 -39.13 -15.14 -17.13
CA ALA A 491 -37.78 -15.28 -17.68
C ALA A 491 -37.36 -14.16 -18.65
N PHE A 492 -38.31 -13.44 -19.25
CA PHE A 492 -38.02 -12.37 -20.22
C PHE A 492 -37.42 -11.11 -19.60
N ASP A 493 -37.66 -10.87 -18.31
CA ASP A 493 -37.21 -9.67 -17.58
C ASP A 493 -36.11 -10.01 -16.56
N ALA A 494 -35.52 -11.20 -16.66
CA ALA A 494 -34.60 -11.73 -15.69
C ALA A 494 -33.15 -11.36 -16.03
N ASP A 495 -32.41 -10.86 -15.04
CA ASP A 495 -30.96 -10.78 -15.10
C ASP A 495 -30.35 -12.04 -14.50
N TYR A 496 -29.38 -12.64 -15.19
CA TYR A 496 -28.81 -13.94 -14.83
C TYR A 496 -27.32 -13.81 -14.58
N ILE A 497 -26.89 -14.26 -13.40
CA ILE A 497 -25.49 -14.39 -13.01
C ILE A 497 -25.24 -15.85 -12.68
N THR A 498 -24.31 -16.48 -13.40
CA THR A 498 -23.86 -17.84 -13.07
C THR A 498 -22.46 -17.77 -12.48
N VAL A 499 -22.31 -18.32 -11.27
CA VAL A 499 -21.05 -18.36 -10.53
C VAL A 499 -20.42 -19.74 -10.67
N GLY A 500 -19.19 -19.77 -11.18
CA GLY A 500 -18.40 -20.99 -11.33
C GLY A 500 -18.05 -21.67 -9.99
N THR A 501 -17.81 -22.98 -10.03
CA THR A 501 -17.58 -23.80 -8.83
C THR A 501 -16.38 -23.39 -8.00
N LYS A 502 -15.33 -22.82 -8.62
CA LYS A 502 -14.13 -22.35 -7.91
C LYS A 502 -14.41 -21.25 -6.88
N TYR A 503 -15.57 -20.58 -6.97
CA TYR A 503 -15.98 -19.51 -6.06
C TYR A 503 -17.01 -19.96 -5.01
N ILE A 504 -17.51 -21.19 -5.09
CA ILE A 504 -18.59 -21.70 -4.24
C ILE A 504 -18.00 -22.67 -3.21
N ASN A 505 -18.22 -22.41 -1.92
CA ASN A 505 -17.66 -23.20 -0.81
C ASN A 505 -16.12 -23.22 -0.74
N PHE A 506 -15.47 -22.31 -1.47
CA PHE A 506 -14.03 -22.07 -1.40
C PHE A 506 -13.78 -20.68 -0.83
N ASP A 507 -12.61 -20.48 -0.22
CA ASP A 507 -12.16 -19.17 0.27
C ASP A 507 -11.68 -18.25 -0.88
N ALA A 508 -12.43 -18.23 -1.97
CA ALA A 508 -12.12 -17.50 -3.20
C ALA A 508 -13.06 -16.30 -3.35
N CYS A 509 -12.47 -15.15 -3.66
CA CYS A 509 -13.18 -13.88 -3.79
C CYS A 509 -13.75 -13.73 -5.21
N TYR A 510 -15.06 -13.84 -5.37
CA TYR A 510 -15.77 -13.58 -6.62
C TYR A 510 -15.88 -12.08 -6.86
N GLU A 511 -15.52 -11.64 -8.08
CA GLU A 511 -15.47 -10.22 -8.50
C GLU A 511 -14.72 -9.25 -7.55
N GLY A 512 -13.87 -9.78 -6.66
CA GLY A 512 -13.05 -8.98 -5.76
C GLY A 512 -13.74 -8.49 -4.48
N ASN A 513 -15.02 -8.80 -4.27
CA ASN A 513 -15.78 -8.34 -3.10
C ASN A 513 -16.87 -9.31 -2.58
N MET A 514 -17.00 -10.52 -3.12
CA MET A 514 -18.00 -11.49 -2.65
C MET A 514 -17.39 -12.86 -2.32
N LYS A 515 -17.85 -13.49 -1.23
CA LYS A 515 -17.66 -14.93 -0.98
C LYS A 515 -19.01 -15.63 -0.87
N LEU A 516 -19.06 -16.86 -1.39
CA LEU A 516 -20.31 -17.62 -1.55
C LEU A 516 -20.17 -19.01 -0.94
N PHE A 517 -21.09 -19.34 -0.03
CA PHE A 517 -21.18 -20.65 0.60
C PHE A 517 -22.60 -21.22 0.46
N THR A 518 -22.73 -22.52 0.24
CA THR A 518 -24.03 -23.18 0.05
C THR A 518 -24.06 -24.61 0.59
N ASN A 519 -25.24 -25.05 1.03
CA ASN A 519 -25.54 -26.44 1.36
C ASN A 519 -26.25 -27.20 0.22
N MET A 520 -26.32 -26.65 -0.99
CA MET A 520 -27.00 -27.30 -2.12
C MET A 520 -26.29 -28.60 -2.53
N PRO A 521 -27.05 -29.69 -2.78
CA PRO A 521 -26.47 -30.92 -3.32
C PRO A 521 -26.02 -30.69 -4.78
N ALA A 522 -24.82 -31.18 -5.12
CA ALA A 522 -24.33 -31.17 -6.50
C ALA A 522 -25.33 -31.92 -7.40
N SER A 523 -25.74 -31.27 -8.50
CA SER A 523 -26.71 -31.85 -9.43
C SER A 523 -26.13 -33.11 -10.08
N SER A 524 -26.69 -34.28 -9.76
CA SER A 524 -26.26 -35.56 -10.32
C SER A 524 -26.77 -35.73 -11.75
N VAL A 525 -26.09 -35.11 -12.71
CA VAL A 525 -26.25 -35.51 -14.12
C VAL A 525 -25.61 -36.89 -14.28
N PRO A 526 -26.28 -37.87 -14.92
CA PRO A 526 -25.68 -39.17 -15.19
C PRO A 526 -24.42 -38.99 -16.04
N THR A 527 -23.28 -39.29 -15.44
CA THR A 527 -21.97 -39.31 -16.08
C THR A 527 -21.96 -40.36 -17.18
N ASN A 528 -22.07 -39.94 -18.43
CA ASN A 528 -21.52 -40.72 -19.53
C ASN A 528 -20.06 -40.26 -19.73
N PRO A 529 -19.06 -41.07 -19.38
CA PRO A 529 -17.68 -40.62 -19.26
C PRO A 529 -17.00 -40.66 -20.63
N THR A 530 -17.04 -39.57 -21.41
CA THR A 530 -16.11 -39.46 -22.57
C THR A 530 -15.73 -38.05 -23.02
N THR A 531 -16.19 -36.97 -22.37
CA THR A 531 -15.74 -35.61 -22.69
C THR A 531 -15.11 -34.93 -21.47
N PRO A 532 -13.92 -34.29 -21.60
CA PRO A 532 -13.37 -33.46 -20.53
C PRO A 532 -14.36 -32.32 -20.26
N VAL A 533 -14.86 -32.24 -19.03
CA VAL A 533 -15.82 -31.23 -18.59
C VAL A 533 -15.08 -29.89 -18.44
N THR A 534 -15.46 -28.90 -19.24
CA THR A 534 -14.97 -27.52 -19.16
C THR A 534 -15.76 -26.72 -18.12
N ASP A 535 -15.07 -25.96 -17.28
CA ASP A 535 -15.66 -25.05 -16.28
C ASP A 535 -16.55 -23.97 -16.93
N VAL A 536 -17.61 -23.53 -16.26
CA VAL A 536 -18.54 -22.48 -16.72
C VAL A 536 -17.80 -21.16 -16.95
N ASP A 537 -16.73 -20.89 -16.21
CA ASP A 537 -15.88 -19.71 -16.41
C ASP A 537 -15.06 -19.76 -17.72
N LEU A 538 -15.07 -20.90 -18.42
CA LEU A 538 -14.50 -21.09 -19.75
C LEU A 538 -15.57 -21.15 -20.84
N MET A 539 -16.86 -21.04 -20.47
CA MET A 539 -18.00 -21.09 -21.39
C MET A 539 -18.50 -19.69 -21.72
N THR A 540 -18.86 -19.48 -22.98
CA THR A 540 -19.60 -18.29 -23.39
C THR A 540 -21.03 -18.33 -22.87
N ARG A 541 -21.66 -17.16 -22.66
CA ARG A 541 -23.07 -17.04 -22.24
C ARG A 541 -24.03 -17.86 -23.11
N GLU A 542 -23.75 -18.03 -24.40
CA GLU A 542 -24.53 -18.87 -25.32
C GLU A 542 -24.37 -20.37 -25.01
N GLN A 543 -23.15 -20.83 -24.69
CA GLN A 543 -22.88 -22.23 -24.32
C GLN A 543 -23.51 -22.61 -22.96
N ILE A 544 -23.66 -21.65 -22.05
CA ILE A 544 -24.33 -21.85 -20.76
C ILE A 544 -25.85 -21.97 -20.95
N MET A 545 -26.44 -21.12 -21.80
CA MET A 545 -27.90 -21.12 -22.04
C MET A 545 -28.37 -22.22 -23.02
N PHE A 546 -27.48 -22.72 -23.88
CA PHE A 546 -27.78 -23.73 -24.91
C PHE A 546 -26.72 -24.84 -24.93
N PRO A 547 -26.66 -25.71 -23.90
CA PRO A 547 -25.67 -26.78 -23.84
C PRO A 547 -25.86 -27.79 -24.97
N GLU A 548 -24.78 -28.38 -25.48
CA GLU A 548 -24.80 -29.22 -26.70
C GLU A 548 -25.77 -30.41 -26.64
N TRP A 549 -26.08 -30.94 -25.45
CA TRP A 549 -27.05 -32.03 -25.27
C TRP A 549 -28.50 -31.62 -25.62
N LEU A 550 -28.82 -30.32 -25.62
CA LEU A 550 -30.11 -29.80 -26.05
C LEU A 550 -30.31 -29.92 -27.57
N TRP A 551 -29.22 -30.18 -28.31
CA TRP A 551 -29.18 -30.22 -29.77
C TRP A 551 -28.89 -31.60 -30.34
N GLU A 552 -28.84 -32.67 -29.54
CA GLU A 552 -28.69 -34.02 -30.10
C GLU A 552 -29.88 -34.35 -31.03
N PRO A 553 -29.64 -34.62 -32.33
CA PRO A 553 -30.69 -35.09 -33.20
C PRO A 553 -31.02 -36.52 -32.80
N SER A 554 -32.24 -36.74 -32.31
CA SER A 554 -32.82 -38.08 -32.14
C SER A 554 -32.55 -38.93 -33.41
N PRO A 555 -32.07 -40.19 -33.29
CA PRO A 555 -31.83 -41.00 -34.48
C PRO A 555 -33.14 -41.17 -35.25
N ARG A 556 -33.07 -40.97 -36.57
CA ARG A 556 -34.18 -41.10 -37.52
C ARG A 556 -34.96 -42.39 -37.24
N ARG A 557 -36.22 -42.27 -36.80
CA ARG A 557 -37.18 -43.36 -36.98
C ARG A 557 -37.44 -43.47 -38.48
N VAL A 558 -36.89 -44.52 -39.09
CA VAL A 558 -37.33 -44.98 -40.40
C VAL A 558 -38.79 -45.42 -40.22
N PHE A 559 -39.70 -44.76 -40.92
CA PHE A 559 -41.02 -45.32 -41.18
C PHE A 559 -40.82 -46.47 -42.17
N GLU A 560 -40.86 -47.71 -41.71
CA GLU A 560 -41.16 -48.85 -42.57
C GLU A 560 -42.67 -48.85 -42.82
N SER A 561 -43.05 -48.61 -44.07
CA SER A 561 -44.37 -48.89 -44.61
C SER A 561 -44.41 -50.35 -45.05
N ASP A 562 -45.00 -51.21 -44.22
CA ASP A 562 -46.09 -52.17 -44.52
C ASP A 562 -46.22 -53.23 -43.41
#